data_AF-A0ABD5N775-F1
#
_entry.id   AF-A0ABD5N775-F1
#
_cell.length_a   1.000
_cell.length_b   1.000
_cell.length_c   1.000
_cell.angle_alpha   90.00
_cell.angle_beta   90.00
_cell.angle_gamma   90.00
#
_symmetry.space_group_name_H-M   'P 1'
#
loop_
_entity.id
_entity.type
_entity.pdbx_description
1 polymer ?
#
loop_
_entity_poly.entity_id
_entity_poly.type
_entity_poly.pdbx_seq_one_letter_code
_entity_poly.pdbx_strand_id
1 'polypeptide(L)'
;ALVGGILLGVLHLTKAGSTPLLLTFIIVCVIKILYLLVREGRRSSKVLKTMIAISLVLTSFLTVIGPYIIESKTHWDSYFHNVNYRLFFLEDDKDCAKTVRKYGTKFSPQDMPEERIPGPIKYYKEHSLEQIMDRFYQGGSRAINEIVESYGHHKYLIFFTLFFIFSVLVDGRNFCLQLKTYAFPCIFITLLVLVNFAVISWWSVISTITRHFLAIFPPIIFSLSYGTFMTNKKAGIINKKFDLTINILLLAYIFFDIYMVLTERIITAFGGA
;
A
#
# COMPACT_ATOMS: atom_id res chain seq x y z
N ALA A 1 3.28 -17.42 -3.83
CA ALA A 1 3.85 -16.71 -4.99
C ALA A 1 2.81 -16.56 -6.09
N LEU A 2 2.34 -17.65 -6.71
CA LEU A 2 1.32 -17.61 -7.77
C LEU A 2 0.03 -16.86 -7.38
N VAL A 3 -0.61 -17.23 -6.27
CA VAL A 3 -1.80 -16.51 -5.76
C VAL A 3 -1.50 -15.03 -5.51
N GLY A 4 -0.30 -14.72 -5.02
CA GLY A 4 0.14 -13.35 -4.80
C GLY A 4 0.21 -12.54 -6.10
N GLY A 5 0.82 -13.08 -7.16
CA GLY A 5 0.87 -12.41 -8.45
C GLY A 5 -0.51 -12.25 -9.10
N ILE A 6 -1.39 -13.24 -8.97
CA ILE A 6 -2.79 -13.11 -9.43
C ILE A 6 -3.50 -11.98 -8.69
N LEU A 7 -3.45 -11.97 -7.37
CA LEU A 7 -4.09 -10.92 -6.56
C LEU A 7 -3.52 -9.54 -6.85
N LEU A 8 -2.20 -9.43 -7.08
CA LEU A 8 -1.57 -8.18 -7.50
C LEU A 8 -2.07 -7.72 -8.88
N GLY A 9 -2.27 -8.65 -9.81
CA GLY A 9 -2.81 -8.36 -11.13
C GLY A 9 -4.24 -7.86 -11.05
N VAL A 10 -5.10 -8.56 -10.30
CA VAL A 10 -6.48 -8.13 -10.05
C VAL A 10 -6.50 -6.76 -9.35
N LEU A 11 -5.62 -6.56 -8.36
CA LEU A 11 -5.48 -5.26 -7.69
C LEU A 11 -5.07 -4.17 -8.69
N HIS A 12 -4.17 -4.46 -9.64
CA HIS A 12 -3.78 -3.51 -10.68
C HIS A 12 -4.96 -3.09 -11.57
N LEU A 13 -5.75 -4.08 -12.00
CA LEU A 13 -6.90 -3.86 -12.88
C LEU A 13 -8.03 -3.10 -12.17
N THR A 14 -8.21 -3.35 -10.87
CA THR A 14 -9.21 -2.61 -10.06
C THR A 14 -8.73 -1.20 -9.71
N LYS A 15 -7.43 -1.01 -9.51
CA LYS A 15 -6.83 0.30 -9.27
C LYS A 15 -5.33 0.28 -9.57
N ALA A 16 -4.85 1.26 -10.33
CA ALA A 16 -3.43 1.34 -10.73
C ALA A 16 -2.40 1.55 -9.60
N GLY A 17 -2.80 1.44 -8.32
CA GLY A 17 -1.94 1.55 -7.15
C GLY A 17 -1.21 0.27 -6.73
N SER A 18 -1.28 -0.83 -7.49
CA SER A 18 -0.59 -2.09 -7.13
C SER A 18 0.89 -2.12 -7.54
N THR A 19 1.33 -1.22 -8.44
CA THR A 19 2.72 -1.18 -8.92
C THR A 19 3.72 -0.94 -7.80
N PRO A 20 3.52 0.01 -6.87
CA PRO A 20 4.43 0.20 -5.74
C PRO A 20 4.56 -1.05 -4.85
N LEU A 21 3.48 -1.83 -4.69
CA LEU A 21 3.49 -3.08 -3.94
C LEU A 21 4.33 -4.17 -4.64
N LEU A 22 4.18 -4.32 -5.97
CA LEU A 22 5.01 -5.24 -6.76
C LEU A 22 6.49 -4.83 -6.72
N LEU A 23 6.79 -3.54 -6.90
CA LEU A 23 8.15 -3.02 -6.84
C LEU A 23 8.79 -3.25 -5.47
N THR A 24 8.06 -2.96 -4.40
CA THR A 24 8.53 -3.20 -3.02
C THR A 24 8.85 -4.69 -2.81
N PHE A 25 7.99 -5.59 -3.31
CA PHE A 25 8.24 -7.03 -3.23
C PHE A 25 9.53 -7.43 -3.96
N ILE A 26 9.71 -6.98 -5.20
CA ILE A 26 10.90 -7.28 -6.01
C ILE A 26 12.15 -6.75 -5.32
N ILE A 27 12.15 -5.49 -4.88
CA ILE A 27 13.29 -4.86 -4.20
C ILE A 27 13.69 -5.68 -2.97
N VAL A 28 12.73 -6.05 -2.11
CA VAL A 28 13.04 -6.84 -0.92
C VAL A 28 13.55 -8.24 -1.26
N CYS A 29 12.98 -8.89 -2.27
CA CYS A 29 13.48 -10.19 -2.70
C CYS A 29 14.89 -10.11 -3.31
N VAL A 30 15.22 -9.04 -4.04
CA VAL A 30 16.59 -8.80 -4.55
C VAL A 30 17.56 -8.59 -3.40
N ILE A 31 17.24 -7.73 -2.43
CA ILE A 31 18.06 -7.52 -1.23
C ILE A 31 18.25 -8.84 -0.48
N LYS A 32 17.19 -9.65 -0.36
CA LYS A 32 17.26 -10.99 0.25
C LYS A 32 18.19 -11.94 -0.51
N ILE A 33 18.14 -11.94 -1.83
CA ILE A 33 19.04 -12.75 -2.67
C ILE A 33 20.49 -12.31 -2.44
N LEU A 34 20.78 -11.01 -2.51
CA LEU A 34 22.14 -10.48 -2.28
C LEU A 34 22.65 -10.86 -0.90
N TYR A 35 21.83 -10.71 0.13
CA TYR A 35 22.16 -11.12 1.49
C TYR A 35 22.46 -12.62 1.61
N LEU A 36 21.64 -13.47 1.01
CA LEU A 36 21.84 -14.93 1.03
C LEU A 36 23.08 -15.35 0.24
N LEU A 37 23.38 -14.68 -0.88
CA LEU A 37 24.57 -14.94 -1.67
C LEU A 37 25.86 -14.61 -0.90
N VAL A 38 25.85 -13.51 -0.13
CA VAL A 38 26.99 -13.11 0.72
C VAL A 38 27.14 -14.04 1.92
N ARG A 39 26.03 -14.42 2.58
CA ARG A 39 26.08 -15.18 3.84
C ARG A 39 26.17 -16.70 3.67
N GLU A 40 25.51 -17.26 2.66
CA GLU A 40 25.37 -18.71 2.48
C GLU A 40 25.99 -19.22 1.16
N GLY A 41 26.47 -18.31 0.30
CA GLY A 41 27.08 -18.63 -0.99
C GLY A 41 26.08 -18.93 -2.12
N ARG A 42 26.61 -19.08 -3.35
CA ARG A 42 25.82 -19.22 -4.59
C ARG A 42 24.94 -20.48 -4.67
N ARG A 43 25.25 -21.52 -3.90
CA ARG A 43 24.53 -22.81 -3.92
C ARG A 43 23.40 -22.91 -2.89
N SER A 44 23.04 -21.82 -2.20
CA SER A 44 21.94 -21.86 -1.23
C SER A 44 20.60 -22.14 -1.91
N SER A 45 19.93 -23.23 -1.50
CA SER A 45 18.57 -23.55 -1.97
C SER A 45 17.56 -22.43 -1.67
N LYS A 46 17.85 -21.55 -0.69
CA LYS A 46 17.02 -20.39 -0.37
C LYS A 46 17.08 -19.31 -1.45
N VAL A 47 18.22 -19.14 -2.12
CA VAL A 47 18.36 -18.22 -3.27
C VAL A 47 17.46 -18.69 -4.40
N LEU A 48 17.57 -19.96 -4.79
CA LEU A 48 16.74 -20.56 -5.84
C LEU A 48 15.24 -20.44 -5.51
N LYS A 49 14.83 -20.79 -4.28
CA LYS A 49 13.43 -20.63 -3.85
C LYS A 49 12.94 -19.18 -3.95
N THR A 50 13.79 -18.21 -3.63
CA THR A 50 13.43 -16.79 -3.73
C THR A 50 13.31 -16.35 -5.19
N MET A 51 14.22 -16.78 -6.07
CA MET A 51 14.14 -16.51 -7.51
C MET A 51 12.88 -17.13 -8.15
N ILE A 52 12.56 -18.38 -7.81
CA ILE A 52 11.32 -19.03 -8.24
C ILE A 52 10.10 -18.25 -7.75
N ALA A 53 10.11 -17.76 -6.51
CA ALA A 53 9.01 -16.96 -5.99
C ALA A 53 8.83 -15.64 -6.76
N ILE A 54 9.92 -14.93 -7.10
CA ILE A 54 9.87 -13.73 -7.94
C ILE A 54 9.30 -14.07 -9.31
N SER A 55 9.84 -15.10 -9.97
CA SER A 55 9.42 -15.52 -11.30
C SER A 55 7.93 -15.86 -11.32
N LEU A 56 7.44 -16.67 -10.36
CA LEU A 56 6.02 -17.02 -10.25
C LEU A 56 5.12 -15.80 -10.00
N VAL A 57 5.55 -14.84 -9.18
CA VAL A 57 4.78 -13.60 -8.96
C VAL A 57 4.71 -12.78 -10.25
N LEU A 58 5.84 -12.57 -10.93
CA LEU A 58 5.91 -11.79 -12.16
C LEU A 58 5.11 -12.42 -13.30
N THR A 59 5.28 -13.72 -13.53
CA THR A 59 4.57 -14.40 -14.63
C THR A 59 3.07 -14.39 -14.38
N SER A 60 2.59 -14.76 -13.19
CA SER A 60 1.17 -14.74 -12.89
C SER A 60 0.58 -13.32 -12.89
N PHE A 61 1.31 -12.31 -12.41
CA PHE A 61 0.92 -10.91 -12.53
C PHE A 61 0.74 -10.49 -13.99
N LEU A 62 1.76 -10.73 -14.82
CA LEU A 62 1.75 -10.38 -16.25
C LEU A 62 0.66 -11.15 -17.02
N THR A 63 0.38 -12.40 -16.67
CA THR A 63 -0.73 -13.15 -17.27
C THR A 63 -2.07 -12.48 -16.99
N VAL A 64 -2.30 -12.01 -15.75
CA VAL A 64 -3.57 -11.35 -15.39
C VAL A 64 -3.69 -9.98 -16.05
N ILE A 65 -2.62 -9.18 -16.08
CA ILE A 65 -2.66 -7.82 -16.64
C ILE A 65 -2.38 -7.77 -18.15
N GLY A 66 -2.00 -8.88 -18.77
CA GLY A 66 -1.60 -8.97 -20.17
C GLY A 66 -2.64 -8.38 -21.13
N PRO A 67 -3.93 -8.73 -21.03
CA PRO A 67 -4.97 -8.14 -21.87
C PRO A 67 -5.02 -6.61 -21.74
N TYR A 68 -4.91 -6.08 -20.53
CA TYR A 68 -4.85 -4.64 -20.28
C TYR A 68 -3.62 -3.99 -20.91
N ILE A 69 -2.44 -4.61 -20.80
CA ILE A 69 -1.20 -4.09 -21.41
C ILE A 69 -1.34 -4.00 -22.93
N ILE A 70 -1.90 -5.03 -23.56
CA ILE A 70 -2.11 -5.08 -25.02
C ILE A 70 -3.08 -3.98 -25.44
N GLU A 71 -4.25 -3.91 -24.80
CA GLU A 71 -5.26 -2.89 -25.09
C GLU A 71 -4.73 -1.47 -24.88
N SER A 72 -3.98 -1.27 -23.80
CA SER A 72 -3.34 0.00 -23.47
C SER A 72 -2.33 0.42 -24.53
N LYS A 73 -1.53 -0.52 -25.06
CA LYS A 73 -0.57 -0.24 -26.13
C LYS A 73 -1.26 0.09 -27.45
N THR A 74 -2.32 -0.64 -27.80
CA THR A 74 -3.09 -0.40 -29.03
C THR A 74 -3.79 0.96 -29.03
N HIS A 75 -4.42 1.34 -27.91
CA HIS A 75 -5.22 2.56 -27.84
C HIS A 75 -4.42 3.82 -27.48
N TRP A 76 -3.36 3.69 -26.66
CA TRP A 76 -2.66 4.84 -26.07
C TRP A 76 -1.16 4.87 -26.32
N ASP A 77 -0.66 3.97 -27.18
CA ASP A 77 0.76 3.77 -27.49
C ASP A 77 1.66 3.51 -26.24
N SER A 78 1.06 3.15 -25.11
CA SER A 78 1.74 3.01 -23.82
C SER A 78 1.29 1.73 -23.10
N TYR A 79 2.22 0.95 -22.56
CA TYR A 79 1.91 -0.34 -21.91
C TYR A 79 1.17 -0.21 -20.57
N PHE A 80 1.34 0.90 -19.88
CA PHE A 80 0.74 1.18 -18.58
C PHE A 80 0.05 2.54 -18.60
N HIS A 81 -0.83 2.76 -19.59
CA HIS A 81 -1.54 4.02 -19.69
C HIS A 81 -2.52 4.16 -18.53
N ASN A 82 -2.32 5.16 -17.69
CA ASN A 82 -3.27 5.50 -16.65
C ASN A 82 -3.48 7.02 -16.62
N VAL A 83 -4.71 7.43 -16.91
CA VAL A 83 -5.12 8.84 -16.97
C VAL A 83 -4.85 9.54 -15.63
N ASN A 84 -5.13 8.87 -14.51
CA ASN A 84 -4.89 9.42 -13.17
C ASN A 84 -3.40 9.70 -12.96
N TYR A 85 -2.53 8.75 -13.31
CA TYR A 85 -1.07 8.93 -13.16
C TYR A 85 -0.48 9.93 -14.14
N ARG A 86 -0.96 10.01 -15.38
CA ARG A 86 -0.43 11.00 -16.34
C ARG A 86 -0.88 12.41 -15.98
N LEU A 87 -2.18 12.63 -15.79
CA LEU A 87 -2.71 13.99 -15.66
C LEU A 87 -2.63 14.55 -14.25
N PHE A 88 -2.90 13.74 -13.23
CA PHE A 88 -3.08 14.27 -11.88
C PHE A 88 -1.82 14.09 -11.04
N PHE A 89 -1.06 13.00 -11.22
CA PHE A 89 0.10 12.73 -10.38
C PHE A 89 1.24 13.74 -10.57
N LEU A 90 1.36 14.36 -11.73
CA LEU A 90 2.51 15.19 -12.11
C LEU A 90 2.10 16.62 -12.49
N GLU A 91 0.88 17.03 -12.15
CA GLU A 91 0.44 18.42 -12.27
C GLU A 91 0.13 19.01 -10.89
N ASP A 92 0.24 20.33 -10.81
CA ASP A 92 -0.28 21.10 -9.70
C ASP A 92 -1.79 21.27 -9.80
N ASP A 93 -2.45 21.32 -8.65
CA ASP A 93 -3.91 21.32 -8.52
C ASP A 93 -4.59 22.42 -9.34
N LYS A 94 -3.96 23.60 -9.44
CA LYS A 94 -4.48 24.77 -10.17
C LYS A 94 -4.45 24.61 -11.69
N ASP A 95 -3.49 23.86 -12.22
CA ASP A 95 -3.37 23.65 -13.67
C ASP A 95 -4.07 22.38 -14.10
N CYS A 96 -4.12 21.36 -13.25
CA CYS A 96 -4.88 20.13 -13.49
C CYS A 96 -6.36 20.39 -13.78
N ALA A 97 -7.01 21.27 -13.02
CA ALA A 97 -8.40 21.65 -13.27
C ALA A 97 -8.60 22.34 -14.63
N LYS A 98 -7.62 23.13 -15.10
CA LYS A 98 -7.67 23.79 -16.42
C LYS A 98 -7.44 22.78 -17.53
N THR A 99 -6.48 21.87 -17.34
CA THR A 99 -6.15 20.76 -18.25
C THR A 99 -7.37 19.87 -18.48
N VAL A 100 -8.01 19.42 -17.39
CA VAL A 100 -9.22 18.57 -17.45
C VAL A 100 -10.41 19.32 -18.07
N ARG A 101 -10.60 20.61 -17.77
CA ARG A 101 -11.67 21.41 -18.40
C ARG A 101 -11.47 21.61 -19.90
N LYS A 102 -10.23 21.76 -20.35
CA LYS A 102 -9.92 22.06 -21.76
C LYS A 102 -9.92 20.82 -22.65
N TYR A 103 -9.46 19.67 -22.14
CA TYR A 103 -9.27 18.46 -22.94
C TYR A 103 -10.17 17.28 -22.52
N GLY A 104 -10.95 17.43 -21.44
CA GLY A 104 -11.83 16.39 -20.92
C GLY A 104 -11.09 15.27 -20.18
N THR A 105 -11.85 14.33 -19.62
CA THR A 105 -11.32 13.15 -18.89
C THR A 105 -10.99 11.96 -19.78
N LYS A 106 -11.47 11.95 -21.04
CA LYS A 106 -11.17 10.94 -22.07
C LYS A 106 -9.95 11.33 -22.89
N PHE A 107 -8.90 11.71 -22.19
CA PHE A 107 -7.72 12.37 -22.73
C PHE A 107 -6.84 11.42 -23.54
N SER A 108 -6.56 11.72 -24.81
CA SER A 108 -5.39 11.16 -25.51
C SER A 108 -4.21 12.11 -25.39
N PRO A 109 -3.03 11.64 -24.91
CA PRO A 109 -1.79 12.41 -24.94
C PRO A 109 -1.42 12.96 -26.33
N GLN A 110 -1.98 12.37 -27.39
CA GLN A 110 -1.77 12.79 -28.77
C GLN A 110 -2.45 14.14 -29.10
N ASP A 111 -3.42 14.58 -28.29
CA ASP A 111 -4.16 15.82 -28.51
C ASP A 111 -3.50 17.05 -27.84
N MET A 112 -2.35 16.87 -27.18
CA MET A 112 -1.59 17.95 -26.54
C MET A 112 -0.26 18.23 -27.24
N PRO A 113 0.19 19.51 -27.22
CA PRO A 113 1.57 19.83 -27.54
C PRO A 113 2.51 19.04 -26.64
N GLU A 114 3.61 18.52 -27.19
CA GLU A 114 4.59 17.72 -26.43
C GLU A 114 5.10 18.46 -25.18
N GLU A 115 5.24 19.79 -25.24
CA GLU A 115 5.70 20.57 -24.09
C GLU A 115 4.69 20.60 -22.94
N ARG A 116 3.41 20.32 -23.21
CA ARG A 116 2.36 20.27 -22.19
C ARG A 116 2.16 18.89 -21.59
N ILE A 117 2.73 17.84 -22.16
CA ILE A 117 2.53 16.48 -21.65
C ILE A 117 3.18 16.37 -20.26
N PRO A 118 2.38 16.13 -19.20
CA PRO A 118 2.94 15.94 -17.87
C PRO A 118 3.82 14.68 -17.81
N GLY A 119 4.98 14.82 -17.19
CA GLY A 119 5.98 13.74 -17.11
C GLY A 119 6.95 13.97 -15.94
N PRO A 120 7.54 12.90 -15.38
CA PRO A 120 8.38 13.02 -14.18
C PRO A 120 9.54 13.99 -14.39
N ILE A 121 10.18 13.92 -15.56
CA ILE A 121 11.31 14.78 -15.93
C ILE A 121 10.91 16.25 -15.96
N LYS A 122 9.74 16.56 -16.53
CA LYS A 122 9.21 17.93 -16.59
C LYS A 122 8.91 18.43 -15.18
N TYR A 123 8.20 17.63 -14.38
CA TYR A 123 7.87 17.98 -13.00
C TYR A 123 9.12 18.30 -12.17
N TYR A 124 10.17 17.49 -12.25
CA TYR A 124 11.44 17.75 -11.54
C TYR A 124 12.22 18.95 -12.06
N LYS A 125 12.00 19.38 -13.31
CA LYS A 125 12.60 20.60 -13.86
C LYS A 125 11.85 21.86 -13.42
N GLU A 126 10.54 21.75 -13.23
CA GLU A 126 9.67 22.87 -12.89
C GLU A 126 9.57 23.12 -11.37
N HIS A 127 9.88 22.11 -10.56
CA HIS A 127 9.76 22.20 -9.10
C HIS A 127 11.12 22.09 -8.40
N SER A 128 11.33 22.96 -7.42
CA SER A 128 12.46 22.86 -6.49
C SER A 128 12.27 21.69 -5.52
N LEU A 129 13.36 21.18 -4.95
CA LEU A 129 13.30 20.14 -3.92
C LEU A 129 12.43 20.58 -2.72
N GLU A 130 12.48 21.86 -2.35
CA GLU A 130 11.67 22.42 -1.28
C GLU A 130 10.17 22.32 -1.59
N GLN A 131 9.74 22.67 -2.80
CA GLN A 131 8.34 22.55 -3.23
C GLN A 131 7.86 21.08 -3.22
N ILE A 132 8.74 20.16 -3.63
CA ILE A 132 8.45 18.72 -3.61
C ILE A 132 8.27 18.23 -2.16
N MET A 133 9.16 18.63 -1.26
CA MET A 133 9.09 18.26 0.15
C MET A 133 7.88 18.89 0.84
N ASP A 134 7.56 20.13 0.52
CA ASP A 134 6.37 20.83 1.02
C ASP A 134 5.09 20.10 0.58
N ARG A 135 5.01 19.65 -0.68
CA ARG A 135 3.90 18.81 -1.17
C ARG A 135 3.74 17.53 -0.34
N PHE A 136 4.84 16.81 -0.08
CA PHE A 136 4.79 15.62 0.78
C PHE A 136 4.37 15.94 2.21
N TYR A 137 4.84 17.05 2.78
CA TYR A 137 4.48 17.47 4.12
C TYR A 137 2.99 17.83 4.24
N GLN A 138 2.51 18.72 3.37
CA GLN A 138 1.11 19.12 3.33
C GLN A 138 0.19 17.93 3.11
N GLY A 139 0.52 17.08 2.13
CA GLY A 139 -0.29 15.92 1.84
C GLY A 139 -0.20 14.84 2.92
N GLY A 140 0.96 14.65 3.56
CA GLY A 140 1.09 13.76 4.71
C GLY A 140 0.26 14.23 5.90
N SER A 141 0.25 15.54 6.18
CA SER A 141 -0.60 16.14 7.21
C SER A 141 -2.08 15.95 6.90
N ARG A 142 -2.52 16.23 5.66
CA ARG A 142 -3.91 15.97 5.23
C ARG A 142 -4.28 14.50 5.35
N ALA A 143 -3.40 13.60 4.92
CA ALA A 143 -3.64 12.16 5.01
C ALA A 143 -3.80 11.71 6.48
N ILE A 144 -2.97 12.22 7.39
CA ILE A 144 -3.10 11.92 8.83
C ILE A 144 -4.43 12.45 9.37
N ASN A 145 -4.80 13.70 9.05
CA ASN A 145 -6.07 14.28 9.48
C ASN A 145 -7.26 13.46 8.96
N GLU A 146 -7.24 13.06 7.69
CA GLU A 146 -8.27 12.18 7.11
C GLU A 146 -8.34 10.82 7.82
N ILE A 147 -7.21 10.23 8.22
CA ILE A 147 -7.18 8.96 8.95
C ILE A 147 -7.82 9.10 10.32
N VAL A 148 -7.56 10.23 10.99
CA VAL A 148 -8.11 10.54 12.30
C VAL A 148 -9.62 10.80 12.18
N GLU A 149 -10.05 11.58 11.20
CA GLU A 149 -11.41 12.10 11.08
C GLU A 149 -12.39 11.19 10.32
N SER A 150 -11.98 10.49 9.26
CA SER A 150 -12.95 9.95 8.27
C SER A 150 -13.86 8.83 8.79
N TYR A 151 -13.32 7.86 9.56
CA TYR A 151 -14.10 6.70 10.03
C TYR A 151 -13.64 6.16 11.39
N GLY A 152 -12.81 6.89 12.14
CA GLY A 152 -12.32 6.43 13.44
C GLY A 152 -11.37 5.22 13.36
N HIS A 153 -10.80 4.93 12.18
CA HIS A 153 -9.90 3.80 12.00
C HIS A 153 -8.64 3.88 12.89
N HIS A 154 -8.23 5.09 13.28
CA HIS A 154 -7.13 5.32 14.21
C HIS A 154 -7.31 4.55 15.53
N LYS A 155 -8.54 4.30 15.99
CA LYS A 155 -8.81 3.54 17.23
C LYS A 155 -8.28 2.11 17.14
N TYR A 156 -8.48 1.45 16.00
CA TYR A 156 -7.94 0.12 15.75
C TYR A 156 -6.42 0.15 15.69
N LEU A 157 -5.84 1.14 15.01
CA LEU A 157 -4.39 1.28 14.93
C LEU A 157 -3.78 1.44 16.32
N ILE A 158 -4.36 2.30 17.18
CA ILE A 158 -3.95 2.48 18.57
C ILE A 158 -4.08 1.17 19.34
N PHE A 159 -5.25 0.50 19.27
CA PHE A 159 -5.50 -0.75 19.98
C PHE A 159 -4.48 -1.85 19.62
N PHE A 160 -4.30 -2.12 18.32
CA PHE A 160 -3.34 -3.13 17.85
C PHE A 160 -1.89 -2.74 18.15
N THR A 161 -1.56 -1.44 18.13
CA THR A 161 -0.21 -0.96 18.48
C THR A 161 0.07 -1.16 19.97
N LEU A 162 -0.87 -0.78 20.86
CA LEU A 162 -0.73 -1.00 22.29
C LEU A 162 -0.62 -2.48 22.63
N PHE A 163 -1.44 -3.33 21.99
CA PHE A 163 -1.39 -4.77 22.21
C PHE A 163 -0.07 -5.38 21.70
N PHE A 164 0.45 -4.90 20.58
CA PHE A 164 1.76 -5.27 20.07
C PHE A 164 2.88 -4.85 21.03
N ILE A 165 2.89 -3.60 21.50
CA ILE A 165 3.87 -3.10 22.48
C ILE A 165 3.82 -3.94 23.75
N PHE A 166 2.62 -4.20 24.29
CA PHE A 166 2.45 -5.07 25.45
C PHE A 166 3.05 -6.45 25.22
N SER A 167 2.75 -7.10 24.10
CA SER A 167 3.35 -8.40 23.75
C SER A 167 4.87 -8.36 23.69
N VAL A 168 5.46 -7.30 23.10
CA VAL A 168 6.91 -7.10 23.06
C VAL A 168 7.49 -6.89 24.46
N LEU A 169 6.80 -6.17 25.34
CA LEU A 169 7.25 -5.96 26.72
C LEU A 169 7.22 -7.25 27.54
N VAL A 170 6.22 -8.12 27.33
CA VAL A 170 6.14 -9.39 28.08
C VAL A 170 7.17 -10.42 27.60
N ASP A 171 7.46 -10.49 26.30
CA ASP A 171 8.41 -11.48 25.75
C ASP A 171 9.32 -10.90 24.66
N GLY A 172 10.05 -9.85 25.04
CA GLY A 172 10.94 -9.11 24.13
C GLY A 172 12.10 -9.96 23.58
N ARG A 173 12.52 -10.99 24.32
CA ARG A 173 13.58 -11.92 23.87
C ARG A 173 13.09 -12.77 22.69
N ASN A 174 11.92 -13.40 22.80
CA ASN A 174 11.39 -14.18 21.69
C ASN A 174 10.99 -13.29 20.52
N PHE A 175 10.47 -12.09 20.78
CA PHE A 175 10.24 -11.09 19.74
C PHE A 175 11.53 -10.81 18.95
N CYS A 176 12.64 -10.52 19.62
CA CYS A 176 13.94 -10.30 18.96
C CYS A 176 14.40 -11.51 18.13
N LEU A 177 14.22 -12.74 18.63
CA LEU A 177 14.56 -13.96 17.89
C LEU A 177 13.68 -14.13 16.63
N GLN A 178 12.40 -13.81 16.74
CA GLN A 178 11.46 -13.86 15.62
C GLN A 178 11.76 -12.77 14.60
N LEU A 179 12.08 -11.56 15.03
CA LEU A 179 12.46 -10.46 14.15
C LEU A 179 13.67 -10.84 13.28
N LYS A 180 14.66 -11.55 13.86
CA LYS A 180 15.80 -12.11 13.10
C LYS A 180 15.36 -13.17 12.08
N THR A 181 14.38 -14.00 12.44
CA THR A 181 13.86 -15.07 11.57
C THR A 181 13.04 -14.51 10.40
N TYR A 182 12.26 -13.46 10.66
CA TYR A 182 11.32 -12.83 9.73
C TYR A 182 11.77 -11.42 9.31
N ALA A 183 13.07 -11.15 9.31
CA ALA A 183 13.62 -9.82 9.02
C ALA A 183 13.15 -9.29 7.65
N PHE A 184 13.20 -10.12 6.60
CA PHE A 184 12.77 -9.73 5.26
C PHE A 184 11.27 -9.45 5.14
N PRO A 185 10.36 -10.32 5.64
CA PRO A 185 8.95 -9.96 5.76
C PRO A 185 8.70 -8.64 6.50
N CYS A 186 9.43 -8.37 7.60
CA CYS A 186 9.28 -7.12 8.33
C CYS A 186 9.74 -5.93 7.49
N ILE A 187 10.91 -6.02 6.83
CA ILE A 187 11.39 -5.00 5.89
C ILE A 187 10.36 -4.75 4.78
N PHE A 188 9.77 -5.82 4.22
CA PHE A 188 8.74 -5.72 3.19
C PHE A 188 7.51 -4.95 3.66
N ILE A 189 6.96 -5.30 4.82
CA ILE A 189 5.80 -4.60 5.40
C ILE A 189 6.14 -3.14 5.68
N THR A 190 7.29 -2.87 6.29
CA THR A 190 7.71 -1.50 6.61
C THR A 190 7.86 -0.66 5.34
N LEU A 191 8.58 -1.16 4.33
CA LEU A 191 8.72 -0.47 3.05
C LEU A 191 7.37 -0.30 2.36
N LEU A 192 6.49 -1.31 2.43
CA LEU A 192 5.16 -1.22 1.83
C LEU A 192 4.35 -0.09 2.45
N VAL A 193 4.35 0.03 3.78
CA VAL A 193 3.67 1.11 4.50
C VAL A 193 4.28 2.46 4.13
N LEU A 194 5.61 2.59 4.14
CA LEU A 194 6.30 3.84 3.81
C LEU A 194 6.04 4.28 2.36
N VAL A 195 6.14 3.36 1.40
CA VAL A 195 5.92 3.64 -0.01
C VAL A 195 4.46 4.02 -0.26
N ASN A 196 3.50 3.29 0.31
CA ASN A 196 2.10 3.67 0.18
C ASN A 196 1.84 5.01 0.88
N PHE A 197 2.39 5.26 2.07
CA PHE A 197 2.21 6.54 2.74
C PHE A 197 2.77 7.70 1.92
N ALA A 198 3.94 7.51 1.29
CA ALA A 198 4.50 8.49 0.36
C ALA A 198 3.56 8.72 -0.84
N VAL A 199 3.05 7.65 -1.47
CA VAL A 199 2.08 7.77 -2.56
C VAL A 199 0.80 8.48 -2.11
N ILE A 200 0.27 8.17 -0.93
CA ILE A 200 -0.90 8.83 -0.35
C ILE A 200 -0.63 10.30 -0.11
N SER A 201 0.49 10.62 0.54
CA SER A 201 0.91 12.00 0.83
C SER A 201 1.06 12.79 -0.46
N TRP A 202 1.54 12.16 -1.53
CA TRP A 202 1.61 12.82 -2.82
C TRP A 202 0.22 13.11 -3.42
N TRP A 203 -0.71 12.16 -3.29
CA TRP A 203 -2.04 12.23 -3.87
C TRP A 203 -3.03 13.10 -3.09
N SER A 204 -2.92 13.17 -1.76
CA SER A 204 -3.84 13.90 -0.89
C SER A 204 -3.80 15.42 -1.07
N VAL A 205 -2.76 15.93 -1.73
CA VAL A 205 -2.74 17.33 -2.17
C VAL A 205 -3.78 17.60 -3.25
N ILE A 206 -4.01 16.62 -4.14
CA ILE A 206 -4.92 16.74 -5.29
C ILE A 206 -6.32 16.22 -4.95
N SER A 207 -6.42 15.15 -4.17
CA SER A 207 -7.70 14.52 -3.87
C SER A 207 -7.69 13.85 -2.51
N THR A 208 -8.61 14.29 -1.66
CA THR A 208 -8.91 13.68 -0.37
C THR A 208 -9.60 12.35 -0.61
N ILE A 209 -8.90 11.25 -0.39
CA ILE A 209 -9.45 9.94 -0.72
C ILE A 209 -9.09 8.96 0.39
N THR A 210 -10.02 8.87 1.35
CA THR A 210 -10.01 7.92 2.45
C THR A 210 -9.76 6.47 2.01
N ARG A 211 -10.16 6.10 0.79
CA ARG A 211 -9.96 4.76 0.23
C ARG A 211 -8.49 4.36 0.06
N HIS A 212 -7.54 5.32 0.02
CA HIS A 212 -6.12 4.95 -0.03
C HIS A 212 -5.60 4.52 1.33
N PHE A 213 -6.13 5.07 2.43
CA PHE A 213 -5.77 4.60 3.75
C PHE A 213 -6.15 3.12 3.94
N LEU A 214 -7.29 2.69 3.39
CA LEU A 214 -7.68 1.28 3.36
C LEU A 214 -6.71 0.38 2.59
N ALA A 215 -5.80 0.92 1.77
CA ALA A 215 -4.74 0.12 1.15
C ALA A 215 -3.57 -0.13 2.12
N ILE A 216 -3.34 0.77 3.08
CA ILE A 216 -2.27 0.68 4.09
C ILE A 216 -2.75 -0.05 5.35
N PHE A 217 -4.00 0.22 5.74
CA PHE A 217 -4.53 -0.19 7.02
C PHE A 217 -4.57 -1.71 7.23
N PRO A 218 -5.14 -2.54 6.32
CA PRO A 218 -5.16 -3.98 6.51
C PRO A 218 -3.76 -4.60 6.60
N PRO A 219 -2.77 -4.23 5.75
CA PRO A 219 -1.39 -4.68 5.94
C PRO A 219 -0.82 -4.35 7.33
N ILE A 220 -1.06 -3.14 7.85
CA ILE A 220 -0.59 -2.76 9.19
C ILE A 220 -1.27 -3.61 10.27
N ILE A 221 -2.59 -3.67 10.26
CA ILE A 221 -3.36 -4.42 11.27
C ILE A 221 -2.99 -5.91 11.24
N PHE A 222 -2.89 -6.50 10.04
CA PHE A 222 -2.43 -7.87 9.89
C PHE A 222 -1.04 -8.08 10.48
N SER A 223 -0.11 -7.16 10.23
CA SER A 223 1.27 -7.27 10.70
C SER A 223 1.38 -7.15 12.21
N LEU A 224 0.64 -6.20 12.82
CA LEU A 224 0.56 -6.04 14.27
C LEU A 224 -0.08 -7.27 14.91
N SER A 225 -1.23 -7.72 14.39
CA SER A 225 -1.94 -8.90 14.87
C SER A 225 -1.10 -10.16 14.80
N TYR A 226 -0.42 -10.38 13.67
CA TYR A 226 0.45 -11.54 13.48
C TYR A 226 1.68 -11.48 14.39
N GLY A 227 2.30 -10.30 14.52
CA GLY A 227 3.42 -10.09 15.45
C GLY A 227 3.03 -10.43 16.89
N THR A 228 1.88 -9.94 17.34
CA THR A 228 1.33 -10.27 18.66
C THR A 228 1.08 -11.77 18.83
N PHE A 229 0.40 -12.41 17.87
CA PHE A 229 0.12 -13.84 17.91
C PHE A 229 1.41 -14.66 18.06
N MET A 230 2.45 -14.31 17.30
CA MET A 230 3.71 -15.03 17.30
C MET A 230 4.47 -14.90 18.62
N THR A 231 4.49 -13.72 19.24
CA THR A 231 5.11 -13.51 20.56
C THR A 231 4.35 -14.28 21.65
N ASN A 232 3.03 -14.17 21.66
CA ASN A 232 2.20 -14.72 22.72
C ASN A 232 2.06 -16.25 22.71
N LYS A 233 2.09 -16.88 21.53
CA LYS A 233 2.03 -18.35 21.40
C LYS A 233 3.24 -19.05 22.04
N LYS A 234 4.42 -18.42 22.00
CA LYS A 234 5.64 -18.99 22.59
C LYS A 234 5.82 -18.66 24.07
N ALA A 235 5.34 -17.50 24.50
CA ALA A 235 5.35 -17.11 25.90
C ALA A 235 4.41 -17.96 26.77
N GLY A 236 3.54 -18.79 26.17
CA GLY A 236 2.55 -19.60 26.90
C GLY A 236 1.41 -18.79 27.52
N ILE A 237 1.39 -17.47 27.31
CA ILE A 237 0.40 -16.53 27.85
C ILE A 237 -0.97 -16.77 27.21
N ILE A 238 -0.98 -17.09 25.91
CA ILE A 238 -2.21 -17.35 25.18
C ILE A 238 -2.43 -18.85 25.08
N ASN A 239 -3.32 -19.35 25.95
CA ASN A 239 -3.98 -20.63 25.71
C ASN A 239 -4.95 -20.46 24.52
N LYS A 240 -5.20 -21.50 23.72
CA LYS A 240 -6.06 -21.44 22.51
C LYS A 240 -7.42 -20.76 22.76
N LYS A 241 -7.95 -20.89 23.99
CA LYS A 241 -9.20 -20.26 24.44
C LYS A 241 -9.12 -18.73 24.50
N PHE A 242 -8.00 -18.17 24.96
CA PHE A 242 -7.81 -16.71 25.07
C PHE A 242 -7.70 -16.05 23.69
N ASP A 243 -7.01 -16.71 22.75
CA ASP A 243 -6.93 -16.26 21.35
C ASP A 243 -8.32 -16.22 20.72
N LEU A 244 -9.10 -17.28 20.91
CA LEU A 244 -10.48 -17.35 20.41
C LEU A 244 -11.35 -16.25 21.00
N THR A 245 -11.27 -16.00 22.30
CA THR A 245 -12.05 -14.93 22.96
C THR A 245 -11.70 -13.55 22.40
N ILE A 246 -10.41 -13.23 22.24
CA ILE A 246 -9.98 -11.94 21.66
C ILE A 246 -10.49 -11.81 20.22
N ASN A 247 -10.34 -12.85 19.41
CA ASN A 247 -10.83 -12.82 18.03
C ASN A 247 -12.35 -12.66 17.96
N ILE A 248 -13.11 -13.31 18.85
CA ILE A 248 -14.58 -13.12 18.93
C ILE A 248 -14.93 -11.70 19.34
N LEU A 249 -14.25 -11.13 20.35
CA LEU A 249 -14.50 -9.76 20.79
C LEU A 249 -14.15 -8.73 19.70
N LEU A 250 -13.03 -8.92 19.00
CA LEU A 250 -12.64 -8.11 17.86
C LEU A 250 -13.66 -8.22 16.73
N LEU A 251 -14.12 -9.43 16.42
CA LEU A 251 -15.13 -9.68 15.40
C LEU A 251 -16.44 -8.98 15.76
N ALA A 252 -16.91 -9.11 17.00
CA ALA A 252 -18.12 -8.46 17.49
C ALA A 252 -17.99 -6.92 17.43
N TYR A 253 -16.84 -6.38 17.82
CA TYR A 253 -16.55 -4.94 17.72
C TYR A 253 -16.54 -4.45 16.27
N ILE A 254 -15.91 -5.21 15.35
CA ILE A 254 -15.91 -4.90 13.92
C ILE A 254 -17.34 -4.94 13.36
N PHE A 255 -18.14 -5.95 13.71
CA PHE A 255 -19.54 -6.02 13.27
C PHE A 255 -20.36 -4.84 13.79
N PHE A 256 -20.18 -4.46 15.05
CA PHE A 256 -20.82 -3.29 15.63
C PHE A 256 -20.39 -2.00 14.90
N ASP A 257 -19.10 -1.80 14.66
CA ASP A 257 -18.61 -0.61 13.95
C ASP A 257 -19.06 -0.57 12.50
N ILE A 258 -19.08 -1.70 11.79
CA ILE A 258 -19.66 -1.81 10.44
C ILE A 258 -21.14 -1.41 10.48
N TYR A 259 -21.91 -1.94 11.44
CA TYR A 259 -23.31 -1.58 11.61
C TYR A 259 -23.47 -0.06 11.81
N MET A 260 -22.74 0.53 12.76
CA MET A 260 -22.78 1.97 13.05
C MET A 260 -22.35 2.82 11.84
N VAL A 261 -21.35 2.38 11.07
CA VAL A 261 -20.93 3.07 9.85
C VAL A 261 -22.04 3.02 8.80
N LEU A 262 -22.65 1.86 8.58
CA LEU A 262 -23.71 1.68 7.58
C LEU A 262 -25.02 2.39 7.94
N THR A 263 -25.40 2.41 9.22
CA THR A 263 -26.69 2.96 9.67
C THR A 263 -26.64 4.43 10.07
N GLU A 264 -25.57 4.89 10.70
CA GLU A 264 -25.49 6.28 11.17
C GLU A 264 -24.57 7.13 10.31
N ARG A 265 -23.32 6.69 10.10
CA ARG A 265 -22.31 7.57 9.47
C ARG A 265 -22.50 7.77 7.98
N ILE A 266 -22.83 6.72 7.23
CA ILE A 266 -23.08 6.89 5.78
C ILE A 266 -24.33 7.73 5.56
N ILE A 267 -25.38 7.53 6.36
CA ILE A 267 -26.62 8.31 6.25
C ILE A 267 -26.36 9.78 6.59
N THR A 268 -25.59 10.08 7.64
CA THR A 268 -25.26 11.46 8.02
C THR A 268 -24.24 12.12 7.08
N ALA A 269 -23.28 11.38 6.55
CA ALA A 269 -22.24 11.93 5.67
C ALA A 269 -22.67 12.12 4.20
N PHE A 270 -23.57 11.27 3.69
CA PHE A 270 -24.00 11.29 2.29
C PHE A 270 -25.51 11.51 2.09
N GLY A 271 -26.31 11.25 3.11
CA GLY A 271 -27.78 11.37 3.07
C GLY A 271 -28.31 12.66 3.66
N GLY A 272 -27.50 13.73 3.69
CA GLY A 272 -27.83 15.01 4.33
C GLY A 272 -29.31 15.39 4.25
N ALA A 273 -29.91 15.53 5.43
CA ALA A 273 -30.89 16.57 5.69
C ALA A 273 -30.12 17.86 6.01
#